data_AF-A0A917QAU9-F1
#
_entry.id   AF-A0A917QAU9-F1
#
_cell.length_a   1.000
_cell.length_b   1.000
_cell.length_c   1.000
_cell.angle_alpha   90.00
_cell.angle_beta   90.00
_cell.angle_gamma   90.00
#
_symmetry.space_group_name_H-M   'P 1'
#
loop_
_entity.id
_entity.type
_entity.pdbx_description
1 polymer ?
#
loop_
_entity_poly.entity_id
_entity_poly.type
_entity_poly.pdbx_seq_one_letter_code
_entity_poly.pdbx_strand_id
1 'polypeptide(L)'
;MRIVVDTNAFVAAGFKPASACARILAAVREGRATGGGALVLVWDDATRDETRRVLERIPRLGFAAVADLFREEARFAGETAPEYFVMVEDRADRRFAALASAADAVLVTSDAHLLGPAASLPCVVETPGAFARRVGL
;
A
#
# COMPACT_ATOMS: atom_id res chain seq x y z
N MET A 1 -10.02 -1.31 9.31
CA MET A 1 -9.86 -0.67 7.98
C MET A 1 -8.71 -1.31 7.23
N ARG A 2 -8.93 -1.66 5.96
CA ARG A 2 -7.96 -2.34 5.09
C ARG A 2 -7.30 -1.32 4.16
N ILE A 3 -5.98 -1.40 4.03
CA ILE A 3 -5.22 -0.58 3.09
C ILE A 3 -4.32 -1.45 2.24
N VAL A 4 -4.07 -1.02 1.02
CA VAL A 4 -2.93 -1.45 0.21
C VAL A 4 -2.02 -0.24 0.08
N VAL A 5 -0.71 -0.45 0.17
CA VAL A 5 0.26 0.60 -0.11
C VAL A 5 1.15 0.12 -1.25
N ASP A 6 1.57 1.06 -2.09
CA ASP A 6 2.57 0.77 -3.11
C ASP A 6 3.96 0.63 -2.51
N THR A 7 4.91 0.14 -3.31
CA THR A 7 6.30 0.02 -2.89
C THR A 7 6.92 1.38 -2.52
N ASN A 8 6.49 2.45 -3.19
CA ASN A 8 6.99 3.81 -2.96
C ASN A 8 6.68 4.30 -1.54
N ALA A 9 5.57 3.87 -0.92
CA ALA A 9 5.27 4.17 0.46
C ALA A 9 6.34 3.63 1.43
N PHE A 10 6.81 2.40 1.21
CA PHE A 10 7.89 1.80 2.02
C PHE A 10 9.23 2.51 1.81
N VAL A 11 9.56 2.84 0.55
CA VAL A 11 10.78 3.60 0.22
C VAL A 11 10.75 4.98 0.89
N ALA A 12 9.63 5.69 0.78
CA ALA A 12 9.46 7.01 1.39
C ALA A 12 9.56 6.95 2.92
N ALA A 13 8.97 5.93 3.56
CA ALA A 13 9.08 5.72 5.00
C ALA A 13 10.52 5.43 5.45
N GLY A 14 11.27 4.65 4.66
CA GLY A 14 12.66 4.32 4.95
C GLY A 14 13.61 5.52 4.90
N PHE A 15 13.38 6.48 4.01
CA PHE A 15 14.19 7.70 3.91
C PHE A 15 13.67 8.88 4.73
N LYS A 16 12.37 8.93 5.02
CA LYS A 16 11.73 10.04 5.75
C LYS A 16 10.89 9.49 6.91
N PRO A 17 11.49 9.24 8.08
CA PRO A 17 10.79 8.67 9.24
C PRO A 17 9.63 9.52 9.78
N ALA A 18 9.62 10.83 9.50
CA ALA A 18 8.53 11.74 9.87
C ALA A 18 7.43 11.86 8.78
N SER A 19 7.55 11.12 7.68
CA SER A 19 6.57 11.18 6.58
C SER A 19 5.21 10.59 6.96
N ALA A 20 4.18 10.95 6.21
CA ALA A 20 2.86 10.32 6.35
C ALA A 20 2.95 8.80 6.10
N CYS A 21 3.76 8.34 5.14
CA CYS A 21 4.00 6.91 4.91
C CYS A 21 4.53 6.22 6.17
N ALA A 22 5.56 6.78 6.80
CA ALA A 22 6.13 6.22 8.02
C ALA A 22 5.11 6.12 9.16
N ARG A 23 4.29 7.16 9.36
CA ARG A 23 3.22 7.16 10.38
C ARG A 23 2.14 6.12 10.09
N ILE A 24 1.75 5.94 8.83
CA ILE A 24 0.78 4.92 8.40
C ILE A 24 1.34 3.51 8.66
N LEU A 25 2.58 3.22 8.24
CA LEU A 25 3.19 1.91 8.44
C LEU A 25 3.41 1.60 9.93
N ALA A 26 3.78 2.60 10.74
CA ALA A 26 3.83 2.46 12.19
C ALA A 26 2.45 2.12 12.79
N ALA A 27 1.38 2.80 12.34
CA ALA A 27 0.02 2.50 12.79
C ALA A 27 -0.43 1.07 12.40
N VAL A 28 -0.06 0.58 11.22
CA VAL A 28 -0.28 -0.83 10.82
C VAL A 28 0.46 -1.78 11.77
N ARG A 29 1.74 -1.48 12.04
CA ARG A 29 2.60 -2.27 12.94
C ARG A 29 2.04 -2.35 14.35
N GLU A 30 1.53 -1.26 14.86
CA GLU A 30 0.94 -1.18 16.20
C GLU A 30 -0.49 -1.73 16.25
N GLY A 31 -1.11 -2.04 15.10
CA GLY A 31 -2.52 -2.42 15.03
C GLY A 31 -3.44 -1.29 15.51
N ARG A 32 -3.02 -0.03 15.33
CA ARG A 32 -3.66 1.13 15.93
C ARG A 32 -5.10 1.27 15.43
N ALA A 33 -6.03 1.45 16.37
CA ALA A 33 -7.43 1.73 16.05
C ALA A 33 -7.57 3.14 15.46
N THR A 34 -8.36 3.23 14.40
CA THR A 34 -8.77 4.47 13.74
C THR A 34 -10.30 4.53 13.71
N GLY A 35 -10.89 5.59 13.15
CA GLY A 35 -12.34 5.74 13.03
C GLY A 35 -13.09 4.59 12.32
N GLY A 36 -12.38 3.66 11.67
CA GLY A 36 -12.90 2.44 11.04
C GLY A 36 -12.28 1.13 11.56
N GLY A 37 -11.83 1.11 12.81
CA GLY A 37 -11.18 -0.04 13.46
C GLY A 37 -9.66 -0.09 13.26
N ALA A 38 -9.03 -1.22 13.61
CA ALA A 38 -7.60 -1.42 13.46
C ALA A 38 -7.16 -1.28 11.99
N LEU A 39 -6.01 -0.64 11.77
CA LEU A 39 -5.42 -0.49 10.44
C LEU A 39 -4.68 -1.76 10.03
N VAL A 40 -5.05 -2.32 8.88
CA VAL A 40 -4.50 -3.59 8.37
C VAL A 40 -3.95 -3.38 6.96
N LEU A 41 -2.66 -3.67 6.77
CA LEU A 41 -2.04 -3.72 5.45
C LEU A 41 -2.40 -5.05 4.78
N VAL A 42 -3.19 -4.99 3.72
CA VAL A 42 -3.48 -6.12 2.85
C VAL A 42 -2.34 -6.26 1.85
N TRP A 43 -1.96 -7.51 1.59
CA TRP A 43 -0.92 -7.86 0.64
C TRP A 43 -1.25 -9.19 -0.04
N ASP A 44 -0.64 -9.43 -1.19
CA ASP A 44 -0.58 -10.72 -1.87
C ASP A 44 0.89 -11.05 -2.22
N ASP A 45 1.16 -12.25 -2.72
CA ASP A 45 2.54 -12.65 -3.01
C ASP A 45 3.20 -11.72 -4.04
N ALA A 46 2.44 -11.26 -5.05
CA ALA A 46 2.94 -10.39 -6.10
C ALA A 46 3.37 -9.01 -5.57
N THR A 47 2.60 -8.40 -4.68
CA THR A 47 2.90 -7.09 -4.07
C THR A 47 4.00 -7.20 -3.01
N ARG A 48 4.02 -8.28 -2.21
CA ARG A 48 5.09 -8.54 -1.24
C ARG A 48 6.43 -8.79 -1.93
N ASP A 49 6.44 -9.60 -3.00
CA ASP A 49 7.66 -9.89 -3.76
C ASP A 49 8.18 -8.67 -4.50
N GLU A 50 7.29 -7.83 -5.06
CA GLU A 50 7.68 -6.55 -5.65
C GLU A 50 8.34 -5.65 -4.60
N THR A 51 7.70 -5.52 -3.43
CA THR A 51 8.21 -4.71 -2.32
C THR A 51 9.60 -5.21 -1.90
N ARG A 52 9.76 -6.53 -1.71
CA ARG A 52 11.06 -7.14 -1.39
C ARG A 52 12.11 -6.80 -2.44
N ARG A 53 11.82 -7.06 -3.72
CA ARG A 53 12.75 -6.83 -4.84
C ARG A 53 13.20 -5.38 -4.96
N VAL A 54 12.32 -4.42 -4.72
CA VAL A 54 12.68 -2.99 -4.76
C VAL A 54 13.52 -2.59 -3.56
N LEU A 55 13.09 -2.95 -2.34
CA LEU A 55 13.79 -2.54 -1.12
C LEU A 55 15.20 -3.15 -1.03
N GLU A 56 15.39 -4.37 -1.50
CA GLU A 56 16.71 -5.03 -1.51
C GLU A 56 17.69 -4.42 -2.53
N ARG A 57 17.20 -3.69 -3.54
CA ARG A 57 18.03 -3.01 -4.54
C ARG A 57 18.46 -1.61 -4.12
N ILE A 58 17.80 -1.00 -3.14
CA ILE A 58 18.08 0.38 -2.72
C ILE A 58 19.04 0.35 -1.53
N PRO A 59 20.24 0.94 -1.64
CA PRO A 59 21.17 1.01 -0.51
C PRO A 59 20.53 1.63 0.73
N ARG A 60 20.82 1.05 1.90
CA ARG A 60 20.31 1.45 3.23
C ARG A 60 18.85 1.08 3.50
N LEU A 61 18.12 0.57 2.52
CA LEU A 61 16.84 -0.07 2.74
C LEU A 61 17.02 -1.59 2.82
N GLY A 62 16.00 -2.27 3.35
CA GLY A 62 15.99 -3.73 3.44
C GLY A 62 14.61 -4.24 3.79
N PHE A 63 14.18 -5.31 3.12
CA PHE A 63 12.86 -5.89 3.32
C PHE A 63 12.64 -6.36 4.78
N ALA A 64 13.70 -6.83 5.46
CA ALA A 64 13.63 -7.27 6.85
C ALA A 64 13.05 -6.21 7.81
N ALA A 65 13.25 -4.91 7.54
CA ALA A 65 12.76 -3.81 8.38
C ALA A 65 11.24 -3.59 8.29
N VAL A 66 10.58 -4.20 7.31
CA VAL A 66 9.14 -4.06 7.04
C VAL A 66 8.44 -5.40 6.91
N ALA A 67 9.17 -6.52 7.01
CA ALA A 67 8.64 -7.86 6.83
C ALA A 67 7.51 -8.20 7.81
N ASP A 68 7.56 -7.62 9.01
CA ASP A 68 6.56 -7.77 10.08
C ASP A 68 5.19 -7.15 9.73
N LEU A 69 5.16 -6.21 8.77
CA LEU A 69 3.92 -5.61 8.28
C LEU A 69 3.11 -6.58 7.40
N PHE A 70 3.76 -7.58 6.80
CA PHE A 70 3.16 -8.59 5.93
C PHE A 70 2.66 -9.77 6.78
N ARG A 71 1.67 -9.50 7.65
CA ARG A 71 1.06 -10.50 8.53
C ARG A 71 0.23 -11.50 7.74
N GLU A 72 0.30 -12.77 8.10
CA GLU A 72 -0.32 -13.81 7.28
C GLU A 72 -1.86 -13.80 7.36
N GLU A 73 -2.41 -13.27 8.45
CA GLU A 73 -3.84 -13.01 8.60
C GLU A 73 -4.35 -11.90 7.67
N ALA A 74 -3.44 -11.08 7.15
CA ALA A 74 -3.75 -9.99 6.23
C ALA A 74 -3.43 -10.31 4.76
N ARG A 75 -2.90 -11.52 4.48
CA ARG A 75 -2.68 -11.99 3.13
C ARG A 75 -4.01 -12.18 2.41
N PHE A 76 -4.13 -11.59 1.24
CA PHE A 76 -5.25 -11.81 0.34
C PHE A 76 -5.03 -13.10 -0.45
N ALA A 77 -5.97 -14.03 -0.33
CA ALA A 77 -5.93 -15.33 -1.01
C ALA A 77 -6.92 -15.41 -2.19
N GLY A 78 -7.67 -14.33 -2.46
CA GLY A 78 -8.58 -14.27 -3.59
C GLY A 78 -7.86 -13.98 -4.90
N GLU A 79 -8.59 -14.08 -6.00
CA GLU A 79 -8.08 -13.73 -7.32
C GLU A 79 -8.02 -12.20 -7.47
N THR A 80 -6.91 -11.72 -8.06
CA THR A 80 -6.79 -10.36 -8.56
C THR A 80 -6.70 -10.41 -10.08
N ALA A 81 -7.13 -9.34 -10.76
CA ALA A 81 -7.09 -9.26 -12.22
C ALA A 81 -6.43 -7.95 -12.69
N PRO A 82 -5.10 -7.78 -12.52
CA PRO A 82 -4.37 -6.58 -12.90
C PRO A 82 -4.56 -6.17 -14.37
N GLU A 83 -4.84 -7.12 -15.26
CA GLU A 83 -5.11 -6.89 -16.68
C GLU A 83 -6.33 -6.01 -16.95
N TYR A 84 -7.32 -5.95 -16.05
CA TYR A 84 -8.49 -5.07 -16.21
C TYR A 84 -8.21 -3.62 -15.82
N PHE A 85 -7.08 -3.35 -15.18
CA PHE A 85 -6.69 -2.02 -14.73
C PHE A 85 -5.92 -1.25 -15.82
N VAL A 86 -6.41 -1.31 -17.06
CA VAL A 86 -5.72 -0.76 -18.25
C VAL A 86 -5.54 0.76 -18.23
N MET A 87 -6.35 1.47 -17.44
CA MET A 87 -6.24 2.92 -17.21
C MET A 87 -5.00 3.30 -16.39
N VAL A 88 -4.40 2.36 -15.66
CA VAL A 88 -3.08 2.55 -15.04
C VAL A 88 -2.03 2.27 -16.11
N GLU A 89 -1.33 3.32 -16.52
CA GLU A 89 -0.36 3.27 -17.62
C GLU A 89 0.79 2.30 -17.31
N ASP A 90 1.36 2.38 -16.10
CA ASP A 90 2.37 1.43 -15.64
C ASP A 90 1.73 0.07 -15.35
N ARG A 91 2.14 -0.93 -16.13
CA ARG A 91 1.69 -2.32 -15.98
C ARG A 91 2.09 -2.93 -14.64
N ALA A 92 3.21 -2.52 -14.07
CA ALA A 92 3.67 -3.01 -12.78
C ALA A 92 2.71 -2.58 -11.67
N ASP A 93 2.22 -1.34 -11.72
CA ASP A 93 1.40 -0.73 -10.67
C ASP A 93 -0.04 -1.23 -10.64
N ARG A 94 -0.54 -1.77 -11.75
CA ARG A 94 -1.88 -2.37 -11.86
C ARG A 94 -2.19 -3.36 -10.75
N ARG A 95 -1.19 -4.11 -10.29
CA ARG A 95 -1.35 -5.11 -9.22
C ARG A 95 -1.82 -4.48 -7.90
N PHE A 96 -1.37 -3.27 -7.57
CA PHE A 96 -1.77 -2.59 -6.34
C PHE A 96 -3.22 -2.13 -6.42
N ALA A 97 -3.64 -1.58 -7.57
CA ALA A 97 -5.04 -1.20 -7.79
C ALA A 97 -5.96 -2.44 -7.82
N ALA A 98 -5.53 -3.52 -8.47
CA ALA A 98 -6.27 -4.78 -8.51
C ALA A 98 -6.43 -5.40 -7.12
N LEU A 99 -5.36 -5.46 -6.33
CA LEU A 99 -5.41 -5.94 -4.97
C LEU A 99 -6.32 -5.06 -4.09
N ALA A 100 -6.18 -3.74 -4.19
CA ALA A 100 -7.01 -2.82 -3.40
C ALA A 100 -8.49 -2.99 -3.71
N SER A 101 -8.84 -3.11 -4.98
CA SER A 101 -10.21 -3.37 -5.42
C SER A 101 -10.73 -4.74 -4.96
N ALA A 102 -9.95 -5.80 -5.14
CA ALA A 102 -10.38 -7.16 -4.81
C ALA A 102 -10.54 -7.37 -3.29
N ALA A 103 -9.75 -6.65 -2.49
CA ALA A 103 -9.74 -6.77 -1.04
C ALA A 103 -10.60 -5.74 -0.29
N ASP A 104 -11.38 -4.93 -1.03
CA ASP A 104 -12.15 -3.79 -0.50
C ASP A 104 -11.30 -2.89 0.41
N ALA A 105 -10.14 -2.48 -0.11
CA ALA A 105 -9.13 -1.73 0.61
C ALA A 105 -8.90 -0.36 -0.03
N VAL A 106 -8.47 0.61 0.78
CA VAL A 106 -8.01 1.91 0.29
C VAL A 106 -6.59 1.75 -0.24
N LEU A 107 -6.36 2.15 -1.50
CA LEU A 107 -5.02 2.25 -2.07
C LEU A 107 -4.37 3.56 -1.63
N VAL A 108 -3.29 3.47 -0.85
CA VAL A 108 -2.53 4.63 -0.40
C VAL A 108 -1.23 4.72 -1.20
N THR A 109 -1.09 5.77 -2.01
CA THR A 109 0.00 5.90 -2.98
C THR A 109 0.36 7.36 -3.24
N SER A 110 1.63 7.62 -3.54
CA SER A 110 2.07 8.93 -4.07
C SER A 110 2.32 8.90 -5.58
N ASP A 111 2.06 7.77 -6.24
CA ASP A 111 2.36 7.57 -7.64
C ASP A 111 1.34 8.25 -8.55
N ALA A 112 1.82 9.06 -9.50
CA ALA A 112 0.96 9.76 -10.45
C ALA A 112 0.22 8.79 -11.39
N HIS A 113 0.79 7.62 -11.69
CA HIS A 113 0.14 6.60 -12.54
C HIS A 113 -1.07 5.96 -11.86
N LEU A 114 -1.12 5.96 -10.53
CA LEU A 114 -2.25 5.47 -9.74
C LEU A 114 -3.20 6.62 -9.32
N LEU A 115 -2.67 7.80 -9.04
CA LEU A 115 -3.46 8.99 -8.66
C LEU A 115 -4.19 9.61 -9.85
N GLY A 116 -3.58 9.63 -11.03
CA GLY A 116 -4.18 10.19 -12.26
C GLY A 116 -5.54 9.55 -12.60
N PRO A 117 -5.64 8.22 -12.69
CA PRO A 117 -6.90 7.54 -12.96
C PRO A 117 -7.76 7.28 -11.71
N ALA A 118 -7.46 7.88 -10.56
CA ALA A 118 -8.13 7.56 -9.27
C ALA A 118 -9.67 7.60 -9.34
N ALA A 119 -10.25 8.56 -10.07
CA ALA A 119 -11.69 8.68 -10.24
C ALA A 119 -12.33 7.56 -11.10
N SER A 120 -11.53 6.86 -11.89
CA SER A 120 -11.93 5.76 -12.76
C SER A 120 -11.64 4.38 -12.16
N LEU A 121 -10.98 4.33 -10.99
CA LEU A 121 -10.64 3.09 -10.32
C LEU A 121 -11.80 2.62 -9.42
N PRO A 122 -12.06 1.30 -9.36
CA PRO A 122 -13.13 0.72 -8.52
C PRO A 122 -12.80 0.69 -7.01
N CYS A 123 -11.70 1.32 -6.59
CA CYS A 123 -11.29 1.43 -5.20
C CYS A 123 -10.96 2.88 -4.86
N VAL A 124 -10.98 3.21 -3.56
CA VAL A 124 -10.58 4.52 -3.09
C VAL A 124 -9.05 4.65 -3.18
N VAL A 125 -8.57 5.69 -3.85
CA VAL A 125 -7.15 6.01 -3.94
C VAL A 125 -6.86 7.32 -3.21
N GLU A 126 -5.91 7.30 -2.29
CA GLU A 126 -5.53 8.48 -1.50
C GLU A 126 -4.03 8.68 -1.44
N THR A 127 -3.60 9.93 -1.38
CA THR A 127 -2.23 10.23 -0.99
C THR A 127 -1.99 9.87 0.47
N PRO A 128 -0.76 9.50 0.88
CA PRO A 128 -0.44 9.22 2.27
C PRO A 128 -0.84 10.36 3.22
N GLY A 129 -0.65 11.62 2.80
CA GLY A 129 -1.03 12.79 3.60
C GLY A 129 -2.54 12.95 3.76
N ALA A 130 -3.31 12.73 2.70
CA ALA A 130 -4.77 12.77 2.77
C ALA A 130 -5.32 11.64 3.65
N PHE A 131 -4.82 10.42 3.45
CA PHE A 131 -5.18 9.25 4.26
C PHE A 131 -4.87 9.48 5.73
N ALA A 132 -3.63 9.83 6.07
CA ALA A 132 -3.20 10.06 7.45
C ALA A 132 -4.10 11.08 8.18
N ARG A 133 -4.39 12.22 7.52
CA ARG A 133 -5.28 13.24 8.07
C ARG A 133 -6.71 12.73 8.27
N ARG A 134 -7.26 11.97 7.32
CA ARG A 134 -8.61 11.39 7.44
C ARG A 134 -8.74 10.44 8.63
N VAL A 135 -7.65 9.73 8.97
CA VAL A 135 -7.67 8.70 10.02
C VAL A 135 -7.02 9.16 11.34
N GLY A 136 -6.59 10.42 11.43
CA GLY A 136 -6.03 11.02 12.65
C GLY A 136 -4.58 10.64 12.95
N LEU A 137 -3.75 10.43 11.94
CA LEU A 137 -2.32 10.11 12.04
C LEU A 137 -1.39 11.29 11.73
#